data_AF-A0A2N3BK89-F1
#
_entry.id   AF-A0A2N3BK89-F1
#
_cell.length_a   1.000
_cell.length_b   1.000
_cell.length_c   1.000
_cell.angle_alpha   90.00
_cell.angle_beta   90.00
_cell.angle_gamma   90.00
#
_symmetry.space_group_name_H-M   'P 1'
#
loop_
_entity.id
_entity.type
_entity.pdbx_description
1 polymer ?
#
loop_
_entity_poly.entity_id
_entity_poly.type
_entity_poly.pdbx_seq_one_letter_code
_entity_poly.pdbx_strand_id
1 'polypeptide(L)' 'MGDLEIGALVLVGNDAWCHASFATRACAWAFGQHQVFTHLGLKLRISIWRGRPYLLTLREVAA' A
#
# COMPACT_ATOMS: atom_id res chain seq x y z
N MET A 1 6.40 13.39 3.90
CA MET A 1 5.18 12.86 4.52
C MET A 1 5.39 12.85 6.01
N GLY A 2 4.46 13.42 6.77
CA GLY A 2 4.43 13.31 8.23
C GLY A 2 4.02 11.90 8.68
N ASP A 3 4.35 11.55 9.92
CA ASP A 3 4.10 10.22 10.50
C ASP A 3 2.63 9.78 10.39
N LEU A 4 1.72 10.69 10.73
CA LEU A 4 0.27 10.49 10.61
C LEU A 4 -0.18 10.25 9.16
N GLU A 5 0.42 10.93 8.19
CA GLU A 5 0.07 10.80 6.77
C GLU A 5 0.45 9.41 6.26
N ILE A 6 1.60 8.88 6.69
CA ILE A 6 2.06 7.54 6.34
C ILE A 6 1.11 6.50 6.96
N GLY A 7 0.77 6.64 8.24
CA GLY A 7 -0.18 5.76 8.91
C GLY A 7 -1.55 5.75 8.22
N ALA A 8 -2.09 6.93 7.90
CA ALA A 8 -3.36 7.06 7.18
C ALA A 8 -3.29 6.41 5.79
N LEU A 9 -2.20 6.61 5.04
CA LEU A 9 -2.00 6.01 3.72
C LEU A 9 -2.00 4.48 3.79
N VAL A 10 -1.37 3.89 4.79
CA VAL A 10 -1.34 2.43 5.01
C VAL A 10 -2.75 1.90 5.32
N LEU A 11 -3.47 2.57 6.23
CA LEU A 11 -4.83 2.17 6.61
C LEU A 11 -5.79 2.24 5.42
N VAL A 12 -5.81 3.37 4.70
CA VAL A 12 -6.66 3.54 3.50
C VAL A 12 -6.26 2.56 2.40
N GLY A 13 -4.95 2.34 2.21
CA GLY A 13 -4.44 1.38 1.23
C GLY A 13 -4.86 -0.06 1.54
N ASN A 14 -4.88 -0.45 2.82
CA ASN A 14 -5.36 -1.76 3.25
C ASN A 14 -6.86 -1.92 3.06
N ASP A 15 -7.64 -0.91 3.46
CA ASP A 15 -9.10 -0.91 3.28
C ASP A 15 -9.48 -1.06 1.79
N ALA A 16 -8.84 -0.27 0.92
CA ALA A 16 -9.05 -0.34 -0.52
C ALA A 16 -8.68 -1.72 -1.09
N TRP A 17 -7.62 -2.34 -0.58
CA TRP A 17 -7.24 -3.69 -0.98
C TRP A 17 -8.28 -4.72 -0.55
N CYS A 18 -8.72 -4.70 0.71
CA CYS A 18 -9.73 -5.61 1.26
C CYS A 18 -11.04 -5.57 0.47
N HIS A 19 -11.50 -4.38 0.08
CA HIS A 19 -12.74 -4.19 -0.67
C HIS A 19 -12.58 -4.31 -2.20
N ALA A 20 -11.35 -4.38 -2.72
CA ALA A 20 -11.11 -4.54 -4.15
C ALA A 20 -11.43 -5.94 -4.67
N SER A 21 -12.05 -6.01 -5.85
CA SER A 21 -12.17 -7.26 -6.61
C SER A 21 -10.81 -7.82 -7.00
N PHE A 22 -10.73 -9.12 -7.27
CA PHE A 22 -9.48 -9.76 -7.72
C PHE A 22 -8.89 -9.09 -8.97
N ALA A 23 -9.73 -8.76 -9.95
CA ALA A 23 -9.31 -8.04 -11.16
C ALA A 23 -8.72 -6.67 -10.83
N THR A 24 -9.33 -5.93 -9.91
CA THR A 24 -8.82 -4.63 -9.45
C THR A 24 -7.47 -4.78 -8.75
N ARG A 25 -7.31 -5.78 -7.89
CA ARG A 25 -6.04 -6.08 -7.21
C ARG A 25 -4.93 -6.41 -8.22
N ALA A 26 -5.25 -7.24 -9.21
CA ALA A 26 -4.31 -7.59 -10.28
C ALA A 26 -3.91 -6.36 -11.11
N CYS A 27 -4.86 -5.51 -11.51
CA CYS A 27 -4.58 -4.28 -12.24
C CYS A 27 -3.79 -3.27 -11.40
N ALA A 28 -4.11 -3.11 -10.11
CA ALA A 28 -3.38 -2.23 -9.22
C ALA A 28 -1.93 -2.72 -9.03
N TRP A 29 -1.71 -4.03 -8.98
CA TRP A 29 -0.37 -4.61 -8.91
C TRP A 29 0.41 -4.52 -10.24
N ALA A 30 -0.26 -4.64 -11.39
CA ALA A 30 0.40 -4.65 -12.70
C ALA A 30 0.65 -3.24 -13.27
N PHE A 31 -0.30 -2.31 -13.08
CA PHE A 31 -0.33 -1.00 -13.73
C PHE A 31 -0.29 0.19 -12.77
N GLY A 32 -0.28 -0.05 -11.46
CA GLY A 32 -0.21 1.02 -10.48
C GLY A 32 1.22 1.50 -10.25
N GLN A 33 1.35 2.74 -9.77
CA GLN A 33 2.64 3.31 -9.38
C GLN A 33 3.05 2.77 -8.01
N HIS A 34 4.15 2.02 -7.98
CA HIS A 34 4.63 1.38 -6.76
C HIS A 34 5.52 2.31 -5.94
N GLN A 35 5.18 2.44 -4.65
CA GLN A 35 5.98 3.12 -3.65
C GLN A 35 6.36 2.12 -2.57
N VAL A 36 7.66 2.07 -2.26
CA VAL A 36 8.21 1.21 -1.21
C VAL A 36 8.88 2.11 -0.18
N PHE A 37 8.51 1.94 1.08
CA PHE A 37 9.09 2.70 2.17
C PHE A 37 9.11 1.88 3.46
N THR A 38 9.96 2.28 4.39
CA THR A 38 10.06 1.65 5.70
C THR A 38 9.48 2.60 6.75
N HIS A 39 8.59 2.10 7.59
CA HIS A 39 7.95 2.86 8.66
C HIS A 39 7.68 1.95 9.86
N LEU A 40 8.04 2.38 11.07
CA LEU A 40 7.91 1.60 12.31
C LEU A 40 8.53 0.19 12.22
N GLY A 41 9.67 0.04 11.54
CA GLY A 41 10.33 -1.27 11.33
C GLY A 41 9.63 -2.17 10.31
N LEU A 42 8.59 -1.69 9.63
CA LEU A 42 7.86 -2.42 8.59
C LEU A 42 8.26 -1.88 7.21
N LYS A 43 8.63 -2.78 6.30
CA LYS A 43 8.75 -2.50 4.88
C LYS A 43 7.39 -2.65 4.21
N LEU A 44 6.89 -1.53 3.72
CA LEU A 44 5.57 -1.39 3.12
C LEU A 44 5.72 -1.21 1.61
N ARG A 45 4.83 -1.84 0.85
CA ARG A 45 4.68 -1.61 -0.58
C ARG A 45 3.25 -1.18 -0.85
N ILE A 46 3.08 0.04 -1.31
CA ILE A 46 1.81 0.59 -1.74
C ILE A 46 1.82 0.76 -3.25
N SER A 47 0.69 0.50 -3.89
CA SER A 47 0.44 0.83 -5.29
C SER A 47 -0.60 1.93 -5.39
N ILE A 48 -0.31 3.00 -6.13
CA ILE A 48 -1.29 4.02 -6.48
C ILE A 48 -1.86 3.67 -7.85
N TRP A 49 -3.15 3.31 -7.89
CA TRP A 49 -3.84 2.99 -9.13
C TRP A 49 -5.17 3.74 -9.21
N ARG A 50 -5.39 4.46 -10.33
CA ARG A 50 -6.55 5.34 -10.54
C ARG A 50 -6.78 6.33 -9.37
N GLY A 51 -5.69 6.90 -8.84
CA GLY A 51 -5.74 7.86 -7.73
C GLY A 51 -6.09 7.26 -6.36
N ARG A 52 -6.14 5.93 -6.23
CA ARG A 52 -6.38 5.24 -4.96
C ARG A 52 -5.14 4.44 -4.52
N PRO A 53 -4.77 4.49 -3.24
CA PRO A 53 -3.71 3.64 -2.70
C PRO A 53 -4.22 2.22 -2.48
N TYR A 54 -3.35 1.25 -2.68
CA TYR A 54 -3.56 -0.17 -2.41
C TYR A 54 -2.34 -0.74 -1.69
N LEU A 55 -2.52 -1.27 -0.50
CA LEU A 55 -1.45 -1.93 0.24
C LEU A 55 -1.19 -3.31 -0.35
N LEU A 56 -0.05 -3.50 -0.99
CA LEU A 56 0.32 -4.75 -1.65
C LEU A 56 1.01 -5.71 -0.69
N THR A 57 2.01 -5.22 0.05
CA THR A 57 2.78 -6.03 0.99
C THR A 57 3.15 -5.23 2.22
N LEU A 58 3.11 -5.88 3.37
CA LEU A 58 3.60 -5.39 4.66
C LEU A 58 4.48 -6.50 5.24
N ARG A 59 5.75 -6.19 5.52
CA ARG A 59 6.72 -7.15 6.05
C ARG A 59 7.58 -6.49 7.11
N GLU A 60 7.90 -7.21 8.18
CA GLU A 60 8.91 -6.75 9.13
C GLU A 60 10.28 -6.70 8.48
N VAL A 61 11.04 -5.65 8.78
CA VAL A 61 12.46 -5.59 8.48
C VAL A 61 13.16 -6.31 9.64
N ALA A 62 13.62 -7.53 9.39
CA ALA A 62 14.44 -8.25 10.36
C ALA A 62 15.67 -7.39 10.73
N ALA A 63 15.91 -7.28 12.04
CA ALA A 63 17.04 -6.56 12.62
C ALA A 63 18.38 -7.26 12.34
#